data_AF-A0A4V2ZUQ4-F1
#
_entry.id   AF-A0A4V2ZUQ4-F1
#
_cell.length_a   1.000
_cell.length_b   1.000
_cell.length_c   1.000
_cell.angle_alpha   90.00
_cell.angle_beta   90.00
_cell.angle_gamma   90.00
#
_symmetry.space_group_name_H-M   'P 1'
#
loop_
_entity.id
_entity.type
_entity.pdbx_description
1 polymer ?
#
loop_
_entity_poly.entity_id
_entity_poly.type
_entity_poly.pdbx_seq_one_letter_code
_entity_poly.pdbx_strand_id
1 'polypeptide(L)'
;MESIVRSSLMLAAAATPLLVACGGGTASNPAPITPAQCSGSSCANQGPPNSAPTATALCPAAADIAANTYLGGAGSGEVVSLNIDPTKMTYKLTFLASPIPVAASSVQNTRAGLTVTGAVQHPPAGSLPTTAQITCAFQLQAGTGTINGSTYTTAYNANNPPTIYVGFGVAGGGIPGATVNIDGDTTANLLFSGVAPRTFDFYPFIGFSSVSTSLADLKGSYNALLYHILPSSNFAPAAKVTQEQYDASGNCSVPAGATNTSCATAANAWTASTSGSYFDSTDAPQIETPTPLPFPLSLGNNVIVSRQGGAGHLILGKLNGAIVPVVVRTGYVNETISLSNQIAVDDESGIALLAPATTLTSGAFDGSYIGADSNFAYTATLINGQQAGFLKPSTMTTQSQFTLDYTQTHPGLIGVTDTQGKAGNLIAVGGLYGIFINGEENGGVTASSANSATPNQPYFGVGALIQPQ
;
A
#
# COMPACT_ATOMS: atom_id res chain seq x y z
N MET A 1 6.45 6.85 -44.64
CA MET A 1 5.61 7.19 -45.81
C MET A 1 4.76 5.96 -46.13
N GLU A 2 3.44 6.14 -46.05
CA GLU A 2 2.33 5.43 -46.74
C GLU A 2 2.31 3.88 -46.69
N SER A 3 1.41 3.19 -45.98
CA SER A 3 -0.07 3.06 -46.04
C SER A 3 -0.58 1.89 -46.93
N ILE A 4 -1.79 1.41 -46.57
CA ILE A 4 -2.74 0.53 -47.29
C ILE A 4 -2.43 -0.99 -47.10
N VAL A 5 -3.33 -1.89 -46.64
CA VAL A 5 -4.75 -2.14 -47.01
C VAL A 5 -5.54 -2.83 -45.88
N ARG A 6 -6.79 -2.37 -45.72
CA ARG A 6 -7.88 -2.95 -44.91
C ARG A 6 -8.47 -4.21 -45.57
N SER A 7 -8.92 -5.18 -44.78
CA SER A 7 -9.96 -6.12 -45.23
C SER A 7 -10.88 -6.46 -44.06
N SER A 8 -12.07 -5.88 -44.11
CA SER A 8 -13.21 -6.20 -43.26
C SER A 8 -14.06 -7.25 -43.98
N LEU A 9 -14.32 -8.40 -43.34
CA LEU A 9 -15.45 -9.26 -43.69
C LEU A 9 -16.35 -9.40 -42.47
N MET A 10 -17.53 -8.78 -42.54
CA MET A 10 -18.65 -9.07 -41.67
C MET A 10 -19.34 -10.35 -42.15
N LEU A 11 -19.70 -11.23 -41.23
CA LEU A 11 -20.81 -12.16 -41.44
C LEU A 11 -21.70 -12.11 -40.20
N ALA A 12 -22.90 -11.55 -40.39
CA ALA A 12 -23.96 -11.53 -39.41
C ALA A 12 -24.65 -12.91 -39.37
N ALA A 13 -24.87 -13.43 -38.16
CA ALA A 13 -25.87 -14.46 -37.91
C ALA A 13 -26.79 -13.96 -36.79
N ALA A 14 -28.05 -13.75 -37.16
CA ALA A 14 -29.13 -13.32 -36.29
C ALA A 14 -29.58 -14.47 -35.38
N ALA A 15 -29.78 -14.20 -34.09
CA ALA A 15 -30.68 -14.98 -33.24
C ALA A 15 -31.07 -14.17 -31.99
N THR A 16 -32.32 -13.74 -31.94
CA THR A 16 -33.09 -13.39 -30.73
C THR A 16 -34.46 -14.09 -30.85
N PRO A 17 -35.27 -14.15 -29.80
CA PRO A 17 -35.09 -14.94 -28.58
C PRO A 17 -36.26 -15.94 -28.42
N LEU A 18 -36.07 -17.07 -27.72
CA LEU A 18 -37.21 -17.80 -27.15
C LEU A 18 -37.06 -17.86 -25.63
N LEU A 19 -37.66 -16.88 -24.96
CA LEU A 19 -38.22 -17.10 -23.64
C LEU A 19 -39.52 -17.89 -23.83
N VAL A 20 -39.54 -19.14 -23.36
CA VAL A 20 -40.77 -19.82 -22.97
C VAL A 20 -40.65 -20.10 -21.48
N ALA A 21 -41.40 -19.32 -20.70
CA ALA A 21 -41.73 -19.64 -19.34
C ALA A 21 -42.79 -20.74 -19.33
N CYS A 22 -42.52 -21.84 -18.64
CA CYS A 22 -43.55 -22.79 -18.21
C CYS A 22 -43.46 -22.93 -16.68
N GLY A 23 -44.47 -22.41 -16.00
CA GLY A 23 -45.12 -23.01 -14.83
C GLY A 23 -44.27 -23.31 -13.59
N GLY A 24 -44.38 -22.45 -12.58
CA GLY A 24 -44.09 -22.81 -11.19
C GLY A 24 -45.02 -23.93 -10.71
N GLY A 25 -44.42 -25.07 -10.38
CA GLY A 25 -45.00 -26.14 -9.58
C GLY A 25 -44.08 -26.39 -8.38
N THR A 26 -44.67 -26.63 -7.22
CA THR A 26 -44.00 -26.76 -5.92
C THR A 26 -42.80 -27.73 -5.92
N ALA A 27 -41.73 -27.28 -5.27
CA ALA A 27 -40.43 -27.95 -5.16
C ALA A 27 -40.52 -29.33 -4.51
N SER A 28 -40.07 -30.36 -5.24
CA SER A 28 -39.54 -31.62 -4.70
C SER A 28 -38.77 -32.33 -5.83
N ASN A 29 -37.43 -32.25 -5.81
CA ASN A 29 -36.47 -32.90 -6.73
C ASN A 29 -36.54 -32.51 -8.22
N PRO A 30 -35.65 -31.63 -8.71
CA PRO A 30 -35.37 -31.56 -10.14
C PRO A 30 -34.74 -32.89 -10.58
N ALA A 31 -35.36 -33.58 -11.54
CA ALA A 31 -34.73 -34.72 -12.20
C ALA A 31 -33.49 -34.25 -13.00
N PRO A 32 -32.44 -35.08 -13.16
CA PRO A 32 -31.29 -34.74 -13.97
C PRO A 32 -31.70 -34.40 -15.40
N ILE A 33 -31.34 -33.21 -15.87
CA ILE A 33 -31.52 -32.82 -17.26
C ILE A 33 -30.22 -33.21 -17.99
N THR A 34 -30.25 -34.30 -18.76
CA THR A 34 -29.17 -34.72 -19.67
C THR A 34 -29.56 -34.38 -21.11
N PRO A 35 -29.36 -33.13 -21.58
CA PRO A 35 -29.46 -32.86 -22.99
C PRO A 35 -28.32 -33.58 -23.71
N ALA A 36 -28.63 -34.32 -24.77
CA ALA A 36 -27.61 -34.94 -25.61
C ALA A 36 -26.77 -33.83 -26.28
N GLN A 37 -25.48 -33.76 -25.95
CA GLN A 37 -24.53 -32.74 -26.45
C GLN A 37 -24.04 -33.04 -27.87
N CYS A 38 -24.50 -34.14 -28.48
CA CYS A 38 -24.18 -34.60 -29.82
C CYS A 38 -25.35 -35.44 -30.37
N SER A 39 -25.56 -35.44 -31.70
CA SER A 39 -26.39 -36.43 -32.40
C SER A 39 -25.58 -37.26 -33.41
N GLY A 40 -25.66 -38.59 -33.31
CA GLY A 40 -24.98 -39.54 -34.21
C GLY A 40 -24.59 -40.86 -33.51
N SER A 41 -24.50 -41.96 -34.27
CA SER A 41 -24.15 -43.30 -33.75
C SER A 41 -22.69 -43.46 -33.30
N SER A 42 -21.88 -42.40 -33.42
CA SER A 42 -20.46 -42.36 -33.05
C SER A 42 -20.16 -41.60 -31.74
N CYS A 43 -21.18 -41.06 -31.06
CA CYS A 43 -20.96 -40.34 -29.81
C CYS A 43 -21.00 -41.27 -28.60
N ALA A 44 -19.85 -41.44 -27.96
CA ALA A 44 -19.76 -42.08 -26.66
C ALA A 44 -20.47 -41.21 -25.60
N ASN A 45 -21.12 -41.84 -24.62
CA ASN A 45 -21.67 -41.16 -23.45
C ASN A 45 -20.54 -40.39 -22.73
N GLN A 46 -20.46 -39.08 -22.95
CA GLN A 46 -19.63 -38.23 -22.11
C GLN A 46 -20.46 -37.91 -20.86
N GLY A 47 -19.90 -38.23 -19.68
CA GLY A 47 -20.50 -37.87 -18.41
C GLY A 47 -20.71 -36.35 -18.30
N PRO A 48 -21.45 -35.88 -17.28
CA PRO A 48 -21.57 -34.44 -17.03
C PRO A 48 -20.16 -33.81 -17.05
N PRO A 49 -19.99 -32.62 -17.67
CA PRO A 49 -18.71 -31.94 -17.64
C PRO A 49 -18.26 -31.88 -16.19
N ASN A 50 -16.99 -32.23 -15.93
CA ASN A 50 -16.41 -32.12 -14.60
C ASN A 50 -16.78 -30.74 -14.06
N SER A 51 -17.50 -30.70 -12.94
CA SER A 51 -17.87 -29.45 -12.29
C SER A 51 -16.57 -28.65 -12.15
N ALA A 52 -16.52 -27.47 -12.76
CA ALA A 52 -15.38 -26.59 -12.61
C ALA A 52 -15.10 -26.46 -11.10
N PRO A 53 -13.83 -26.51 -10.67
CA PRO A 53 -13.50 -26.36 -9.25
C PRO A 53 -14.22 -25.13 -8.72
N THR A 54 -14.91 -25.28 -7.60
CA THR A 54 -15.62 -24.20 -6.91
C THR A 54 -14.65 -23.04 -6.77
N ALA A 55 -14.99 -21.86 -7.33
CA ALA A 55 -14.13 -20.70 -7.26
C ALA A 55 -13.73 -20.46 -5.80
N THR A 56 -12.44 -20.56 -5.49
CA THR A 56 -11.92 -20.26 -4.16
C THR A 56 -12.28 -18.81 -3.85
N ALA A 57 -12.88 -18.56 -2.69
CA ALA A 57 -13.22 -17.22 -2.26
C ALA A 57 -11.96 -16.34 -2.29
N LEU A 58 -12.06 -15.11 -2.80
CA LEU A 58 -10.92 -14.18 -2.90
C LEU A 58 -10.68 -13.40 -1.60
N CYS A 59 -11.67 -13.36 -0.71
CA CYS A 59 -11.60 -12.71 0.59
C CYS A 59 -12.45 -13.45 1.64
N PRO A 60 -12.26 -13.16 2.93
CA PRO A 60 -13.05 -13.74 4.02
C PRO A 60 -14.55 -13.43 3.89
N ALA A 61 -15.38 -14.16 4.62
CA ALA A 61 -16.81 -13.87 4.68
C ALA A 61 -17.06 -12.50 5.35
N ALA A 62 -18.18 -11.86 5.02
CA ALA A 62 -18.53 -10.53 5.54
C ALA A 62 -18.47 -10.44 7.09
N ALA A 63 -18.89 -11.51 7.78
CA ALA A 63 -18.83 -11.58 9.24
C ALA A 63 -17.38 -11.60 9.77
N ASP A 64 -16.48 -12.30 9.09
CA ASP A 64 -15.05 -12.34 9.46
C ASP A 64 -14.39 -10.99 9.19
N ILE A 65 -14.71 -10.34 8.06
CA ILE A 65 -14.24 -8.99 7.76
C ILE A 65 -14.69 -8.01 8.85
N ALA A 66 -15.96 -8.06 9.26
CA ALA A 66 -16.51 -7.20 10.31
C ALA A 66 -15.91 -7.45 11.70
N ALA A 67 -15.51 -8.68 12.00
CA ALA A 67 -14.86 -9.04 13.26
C ALA A 67 -13.39 -8.57 13.33
N ASN A 68 -12.75 -8.37 12.19
CA ASN A 68 -11.34 -8.01 12.11
C ASN A 68 -11.11 -6.50 12.22
N THR A 69 -10.03 -6.14 12.90
CA THR A 69 -9.46 -4.80 12.84
C THR A 69 -8.06 -4.91 12.24
N TYR A 70 -7.86 -4.27 11.09
CA TYR A 70 -6.60 -4.29 10.36
C TYR A 70 -5.70 -3.20 10.90
N LEU A 71 -4.64 -3.59 11.60
CA LEU A 71 -3.59 -2.67 12.08
C LEU A 71 -2.47 -2.62 11.04
N GLY A 72 -2.11 -1.42 10.62
CA GLY A 72 -1.23 -1.23 9.49
C GLY A 72 -0.57 0.13 9.42
N GLY A 73 0.20 0.30 8.35
CA GLY A 73 0.95 1.50 8.05
C GLY A 73 0.57 2.08 6.69
N ALA A 74 0.73 3.38 6.53
CA ALA A 74 0.56 4.07 5.25
C ALA A 74 1.82 4.82 4.82
N GLY A 75 1.98 4.99 3.50
CA GLY A 75 3.12 5.70 2.89
C GLY A 75 3.21 7.19 3.25
N SER A 76 2.17 7.75 3.86
CA SER A 76 2.17 9.08 4.50
C SER A 76 2.93 9.13 5.82
N GLY A 77 3.42 8.01 6.34
CA GLY A 77 4.00 7.93 7.68
C GLY A 77 2.95 7.75 8.78
N GLU A 78 1.82 7.11 8.48
CA GLU A 78 0.74 6.95 9.47
C GLU A 78 0.58 5.51 9.93
N VAL A 79 0.35 5.33 11.23
CA VAL A 79 -0.09 4.05 11.80
C VAL A 79 -1.59 4.11 11.98
N VAL A 80 -2.28 3.12 11.44
CA VAL A 80 -3.75 3.15 11.33
C VAL A 80 -4.38 1.83 11.72
N SER A 81 -5.50 1.93 12.41
CA SER A 81 -6.40 0.82 12.72
C SER A 81 -7.70 0.99 11.94
N LEU A 82 -8.00 0.03 11.06
CA LEU A 82 -9.16 0.04 10.17
C LEU A 82 -10.09 -1.14 10.47
N ASN A 83 -11.37 -0.86 10.67
CA ASN A 83 -12.44 -1.85 10.70
C ASN A 83 -13.47 -1.51 9.62
N ILE A 84 -13.90 -2.52 8.86
CA ILE A 84 -14.94 -2.40 7.83
C ILE A 84 -16.06 -3.36 8.24
N ASP A 85 -17.30 -2.89 8.23
CA ASP A 85 -18.51 -3.69 8.39
C ASP A 85 -19.20 -3.81 7.03
N PRO A 86 -19.02 -4.93 6.28
CA PRO A 86 -19.61 -5.11 4.96
C PRO A 86 -21.13 -5.33 5.00
N THR A 87 -21.69 -5.58 6.20
CA THR A 87 -23.15 -5.75 6.36
C THR A 87 -23.82 -4.39 6.54
N LYS A 88 -23.22 -3.52 7.36
CA LYS A 88 -23.71 -2.15 7.56
C LYS A 88 -23.22 -1.16 6.52
N MET A 89 -22.25 -1.56 5.68
CA MET A 89 -21.58 -0.70 4.71
C MET A 89 -20.97 0.55 5.37
N THR A 90 -20.25 0.32 6.48
CA THR A 90 -19.56 1.37 7.24
C THR A 90 -18.11 1.00 7.51
N TYR A 91 -17.27 2.00 7.77
CA TYR A 91 -15.93 1.80 8.30
C TYR A 91 -15.66 2.67 9.53
N LYS A 92 -14.70 2.24 10.33
CA LYS A 92 -14.08 2.99 11.42
C LYS A 92 -12.57 3.00 11.19
N LEU A 93 -11.98 4.18 11.16
CA LEU A 93 -10.56 4.40 10.92
C LEU A 93 -9.98 5.21 12.09
N THR A 94 -8.93 4.71 12.73
CA THR A 94 -8.23 5.40 13.81
C THR A 94 -6.79 5.66 13.41
N PHE A 95 -6.38 6.93 13.40
CA PHE A 95 -5.01 7.35 13.16
C PHE A 95 -4.24 7.27 14.48
N LEU A 96 -3.48 6.21 14.70
CA LEU A 96 -2.74 5.97 15.95
C LEU A 96 -1.49 6.85 16.04
N ALA A 97 -0.80 7.04 14.91
CA ALA A 97 0.26 8.01 14.71
C ALA A 97 0.09 8.66 13.34
N SER A 98 0.41 9.95 13.22
CA SER A 98 0.28 10.66 11.95
C SER A 98 1.08 11.96 11.92
N PRO A 99 1.82 12.25 10.83
CA PRO A 99 2.41 13.55 10.54
C PRO A 99 1.43 14.47 9.80
N ILE A 100 0.30 13.93 9.31
CA ILE A 100 -0.66 14.67 8.49
C ILE A 100 -1.46 15.66 9.36
N PRO A 101 -1.46 16.96 9.02
CA PRO A 101 -2.16 17.98 9.78
C PRO A 101 -3.69 17.85 9.61
N VAL A 102 -4.44 18.24 10.65
CA VAL A 102 -5.91 18.31 10.59
C VAL A 102 -6.37 19.42 9.62
N ALA A 103 -5.61 20.51 9.51
CA ALA A 103 -5.86 21.61 8.59
C ALA A 103 -4.75 21.71 7.54
N ALA A 104 -5.12 21.93 6.28
CA ALA A 104 -4.16 21.93 5.17
C ALA A 104 -3.04 22.97 5.31
N SER A 105 -3.33 24.12 5.91
CA SER A 105 -2.41 25.26 6.10
C SER A 105 -1.72 25.24 7.47
N SER A 106 -1.41 24.06 7.98
CA SER A 106 -0.76 23.85 9.27
C SER A 106 0.26 22.72 9.14
N VAL A 107 1.40 22.84 9.81
CA VAL A 107 2.32 21.69 10.04
C VAL A 107 2.21 21.14 11.48
N GLN A 108 1.39 21.79 12.31
CA GLN A 108 1.04 21.37 13.67
C GLN A 108 -0.33 20.69 13.72
N ASN A 109 -0.68 20.16 14.90
CA ASN A 109 -2.00 19.57 15.20
C ASN A 109 -2.40 18.50 14.19
N THR A 110 -1.66 17.39 14.23
CA THR A 110 -1.87 16.27 13.31
C THR A 110 -3.14 15.49 13.65
N ARG A 111 -3.58 14.64 12.72
CA ARG A 111 -4.70 13.73 12.95
C ARG A 111 -4.38 12.57 13.89
N ALA A 112 -3.21 12.53 14.54
CA ALA A 112 -2.90 11.51 15.53
C ALA A 112 -3.93 11.48 16.67
N GLY A 113 -4.38 10.28 17.06
CA GLY A 113 -5.46 10.06 18.02
C GLY A 113 -6.88 10.24 17.47
N LEU A 114 -7.06 10.72 16.23
CA LEU A 114 -8.38 10.91 15.64
C LEU A 114 -8.99 9.57 15.22
N THR A 115 -10.26 9.37 15.55
CA THR A 115 -11.10 8.33 14.97
C THR A 115 -12.15 8.95 14.06
N VAL A 116 -12.24 8.46 12.82
CA VAL A 116 -13.31 8.82 11.90
C VAL A 116 -14.19 7.61 11.59
N THR A 117 -15.46 7.87 11.31
CA THR A 117 -16.41 6.88 10.81
C THR A 117 -17.04 7.37 9.52
N GLY A 118 -17.24 6.47 8.56
CA GLY A 118 -17.88 6.80 7.28
C GLY A 118 -18.56 5.60 6.65
N ALA A 119 -19.22 5.83 5.52
CA ALA A 119 -19.79 4.76 4.71
C ALA A 119 -18.71 4.09 3.84
N VAL A 120 -18.92 2.83 3.47
CA VAL A 120 -18.21 2.18 2.37
C VAL A 120 -19.18 1.87 1.25
N GLN A 121 -18.66 1.79 0.02
CA GLN A 121 -19.37 1.21 -1.11
C GLN A 121 -18.46 0.25 -1.86
N HIS A 122 -19.03 -0.77 -2.50
CA HIS A 122 -18.26 -1.55 -3.45
C HIS A 122 -17.97 -0.70 -4.69
N PRO A 123 -16.82 -0.91 -5.37
CA PRO A 123 -16.59 -0.32 -6.68
C PRO A 123 -17.74 -0.60 -7.65
N PRO A 124 -18.08 0.33 -8.57
CA PRO A 124 -19.18 0.14 -9.52
C PRO A 124 -19.03 -1.14 -10.34
N ALA A 125 -20.15 -1.74 -10.77
CA ALA A 125 -20.12 -2.90 -11.65
C ALA A 125 -19.28 -2.63 -12.91
N GLY A 126 -18.37 -3.55 -13.25
CA GLY A 126 -17.44 -3.40 -14.39
C GLY A 126 -16.18 -2.59 -14.10
N SER A 127 -16.00 -2.05 -12.88
CA SER A 127 -14.76 -1.37 -12.49
C SER A 127 -13.62 -2.32 -12.12
N LEU A 128 -13.92 -3.59 -11.85
CA LEU A 128 -12.96 -4.67 -11.68
C LEU A 128 -13.38 -5.90 -12.50
N PRO A 129 -12.45 -6.79 -12.89
CA PRO A 129 -12.71 -7.87 -13.84
C PRO A 129 -13.79 -8.87 -13.42
N THR A 130 -13.98 -9.09 -12.12
CA THR A 130 -14.92 -10.10 -11.60
C THR A 130 -15.77 -9.56 -10.47
N THR A 131 -16.98 -10.11 -10.31
CA THR A 131 -17.85 -9.81 -9.16
C THR A 131 -17.17 -10.14 -7.83
N ALA A 132 -16.40 -11.23 -7.77
CA ALA A 132 -15.67 -11.60 -6.57
C ALA A 132 -14.66 -10.51 -6.16
N GLN A 133 -13.92 -9.94 -7.11
CA GLN A 133 -13.00 -8.82 -6.83
C GLN A 133 -13.76 -7.57 -6.37
N ILE A 134 -14.92 -7.28 -6.95
CA ILE A 134 -15.77 -6.15 -6.53
C ILE A 134 -16.24 -6.34 -5.08
N THR A 135 -16.70 -7.54 -4.71
CA THR A 135 -17.14 -7.88 -3.35
C THR A 135 -16.01 -7.76 -2.32
N CYS A 136 -14.77 -7.98 -2.73
CA CYS A 136 -13.60 -7.89 -1.85
C CYS A 136 -12.96 -6.50 -1.81
N ALA A 137 -13.55 -5.51 -2.50
CA ALA A 137 -13.06 -4.14 -2.54
C ALA A 137 -14.08 -3.17 -1.93
N PHE A 138 -13.58 -2.21 -1.15
CA PHE A 138 -14.39 -1.25 -0.39
C PHE A 138 -13.86 0.17 -0.60
N GLN A 139 -14.61 0.99 -1.31
CA GLN A 139 -14.33 2.42 -1.46
C GLN A 139 -14.79 3.16 -0.20
N LEU A 140 -13.85 3.72 0.54
CA LEU A 140 -14.12 4.52 1.72
C LEU A 140 -14.69 5.87 1.28
N GLN A 141 -15.93 6.16 1.68
CA GLN A 141 -16.51 7.48 1.49
C GLN A 141 -15.92 8.46 2.50
N ALA A 142 -16.20 9.76 2.32
CA ALA A 142 -15.83 10.77 3.30
C ALA A 142 -16.35 10.38 4.70
N GLY A 143 -15.43 10.27 5.65
CA GLY A 143 -15.71 9.98 7.05
C GLY A 143 -15.56 11.23 7.92
N THR A 144 -16.24 11.23 9.06
CA THR A 144 -16.18 12.35 10.01
C THR A 144 -15.74 11.88 11.39
N GLY A 145 -15.09 12.78 12.12
CA GLY A 145 -14.63 12.58 13.50
C GLY A 145 -14.51 13.91 14.21
N THR A 146 -14.12 13.89 15.48
CA THR A 146 -13.91 15.11 16.28
C THR A 146 -12.51 15.09 16.86
N ILE A 147 -11.78 16.18 16.67
CA ILE A 147 -10.45 16.41 17.26
C ILE A 147 -10.37 17.87 17.70
N ASN A 148 -9.83 18.12 18.90
CA ASN A 148 -9.71 19.45 19.50
C ASN A 148 -11.03 20.27 19.48
N GLY A 149 -12.16 19.58 19.73
CA GLY A 149 -13.49 20.21 19.76
C GLY A 149 -14.06 20.60 18.38
N SER A 150 -13.38 20.28 17.29
CA SER A 150 -13.82 20.59 15.91
C SER A 150 -14.10 19.31 15.12
N THR A 151 -15.08 19.40 14.22
CA THR A 151 -15.35 18.32 13.27
C THR A 151 -14.27 18.27 12.20
N TYR A 152 -13.71 17.08 11.99
CA TYR A 152 -12.84 16.78 10.86
C TYR A 152 -13.58 15.90 9.85
N THR A 153 -13.36 16.16 8.57
CA THR A 153 -13.86 15.35 7.47
C THR A 153 -12.69 14.90 6.62
N THR A 154 -12.59 13.61 6.32
CA THR A 154 -11.52 13.07 5.49
C THR A 154 -11.64 13.56 4.04
N ALA A 155 -10.51 13.75 3.36
CA ALA A 155 -10.50 14.02 1.93
C ALA A 155 -11.14 12.88 1.13
N TYR A 156 -11.77 13.21 0.01
CA TYR A 156 -12.40 12.25 -0.88
C TYR A 156 -12.39 12.76 -2.33
N ASN A 157 -11.87 11.94 -3.25
CA ASN A 157 -11.94 12.17 -4.69
C ASN A 157 -12.73 11.04 -5.35
N ALA A 158 -13.89 11.34 -5.92
CA ALA A 158 -14.75 10.33 -6.55
C ALA A 158 -14.12 9.65 -7.78
N ASN A 159 -13.17 10.32 -8.45
CA ASN A 159 -12.47 9.77 -9.62
C ASN A 159 -11.31 8.84 -9.24
N ASN A 160 -10.78 8.98 -8.01
CA ASN A 160 -9.70 8.15 -7.47
C ASN A 160 -9.94 7.91 -5.97
N PRO A 161 -11.01 7.19 -5.59
CA PRO A 161 -11.40 7.09 -4.19
C PRO A 161 -10.44 6.21 -3.38
N PRO A 162 -10.24 6.49 -2.08
CA PRO A 162 -9.55 5.57 -1.19
C PRO A 162 -10.31 4.24 -1.17
N THR A 163 -9.65 3.17 -1.57
CA THR A 163 -10.22 1.84 -1.82
C THR A 163 -9.36 0.83 -1.08
N ILE A 164 -10.01 0.00 -0.29
CA ILE A 164 -9.37 -1.08 0.46
C ILE A 164 -9.76 -2.41 -0.19
N TYR A 165 -8.76 -3.18 -0.57
CA TYR A 165 -8.90 -4.57 -0.99
C TYR A 165 -8.63 -5.46 0.22
N VAL A 166 -9.63 -6.25 0.60
CA VAL A 166 -9.55 -7.17 1.74
C VAL A 166 -9.22 -8.56 1.22
N GLY A 167 -8.18 -9.17 1.77
CA GLY A 167 -7.80 -10.56 1.56
C GLY A 167 -7.80 -11.34 2.88
N PHE A 168 -7.33 -12.59 2.86
CA PHE A 168 -7.22 -13.40 4.07
C PHE A 168 -6.05 -12.92 4.93
N GLY A 169 -6.36 -12.29 6.08
CA GLY A 169 -5.34 -11.84 7.03
C GLY A 169 -4.77 -10.45 6.76
N VAL A 170 -5.09 -9.84 5.60
CA VAL A 170 -4.50 -8.58 5.14
C VAL A 170 -5.54 -7.68 4.48
N ALA A 171 -5.38 -6.38 4.63
CA ALA A 171 -6.10 -5.35 3.88
C ALA A 171 -5.07 -4.37 3.30
N GLY A 172 -5.12 -4.17 1.99
CA GLY A 172 -4.22 -3.26 1.27
C GLY A 172 -4.98 -2.30 0.37
N GLY A 173 -4.36 -1.21 -0.06
CA GLY A 173 -4.98 -0.22 -0.94
C GLY A 173 -4.69 1.20 -0.48
N GLY A 174 -5.72 2.01 -0.25
CA GLY A 174 -5.58 3.42 0.12
C GLY A 174 -6.46 3.86 1.28
N ILE A 175 -5.88 4.57 2.25
CA ILE A 175 -6.62 5.34 3.26
C ILE A 175 -6.85 6.78 2.80
N PRO A 176 -7.83 7.52 3.35
CA PRO A 176 -8.09 8.89 2.91
C PRO A 176 -6.87 9.81 3.01
N GLY A 177 -6.60 10.52 1.92
CA GLY A 177 -5.48 11.44 1.79
C GLY A 177 -5.71 12.78 2.50
N ALA A 178 -4.95 13.79 2.11
CA ALA A 178 -5.09 15.16 2.59
C ALA A 178 -4.49 16.15 1.58
N THR A 179 -4.79 17.44 1.76
CA THR A 179 -4.01 18.51 1.16
C THR A 179 -3.03 19.03 2.19
N VAL A 180 -1.76 19.17 1.80
CA VAL A 180 -0.70 19.78 2.60
C VAL A 180 -0.24 21.05 1.91
N ASN A 181 -0.31 22.17 2.62
CA ASN A 181 0.03 23.51 2.15
C ASN A 181 0.95 24.19 3.18
N ILE A 182 2.25 23.92 3.07
CA ILE A 182 3.27 24.49 3.97
C ILE A 182 3.35 26.02 3.82
N ASP A 183 3.29 26.54 2.59
CA ASP A 183 3.30 27.99 2.33
C ASP A 183 2.09 28.72 2.97
N GLY A 184 1.00 27.99 3.22
CA GLY A 184 -0.19 28.49 3.90
C GLY A 184 -0.05 28.62 5.42
N ASP A 185 0.96 27.98 6.02
CA ASP A 185 1.29 28.12 7.44
C ASP A 185 2.19 29.35 7.63
N THR A 186 1.74 30.30 8.46
CA THR A 186 2.44 31.58 8.65
C THR A 186 3.83 31.44 9.27
N THR A 187 4.08 30.40 10.04
CA THR A 187 5.37 30.16 10.69
C THR A 187 6.23 29.24 9.83
N ALA A 188 5.66 28.16 9.30
CA ALA A 188 6.39 27.22 8.45
C ALA A 188 6.95 27.91 7.21
N ASN A 189 6.18 28.80 6.58
CA ASN A 189 6.60 29.54 5.39
C ASN A 189 7.84 30.43 5.64
N LEU A 190 8.10 30.86 6.88
CA LEU A 190 9.35 31.58 7.20
C LEU A 190 10.59 30.69 7.14
N LEU A 191 10.42 29.38 7.36
CA LEU A 191 11.48 28.38 7.36
C LEU A 191 11.58 27.64 6.02
N PHE A 192 10.44 27.46 5.34
CA PHE A 192 10.25 26.68 4.13
C PHE A 192 9.34 27.43 3.16
N SER A 193 9.90 28.41 2.45
CA SER A 193 9.15 29.19 1.47
C SER A 193 9.19 28.55 0.08
N GLY A 194 8.07 28.59 -0.65
CA GLY A 194 8.00 28.19 -2.05
C GLY A 194 7.73 26.71 -2.25
N VAL A 195 7.14 26.05 -1.25
CA VAL A 195 6.69 24.67 -1.36
C VAL A 195 5.27 24.68 -1.92
N ALA A 196 5.13 24.28 -3.18
CA ALA A 196 3.83 24.23 -3.84
C ALA A 196 2.88 23.28 -3.08
N PRO A 197 1.63 23.68 -2.77
CA PRO A 197 0.66 22.80 -2.13
C PRO A 197 0.49 21.50 -2.91
N ARG A 198 0.27 20.40 -2.18
CA ARG A 198 0.02 19.09 -2.78
C ARG A 198 -1.21 18.46 -2.15
N THR A 199 -2.12 17.98 -3.00
CA THR A 199 -3.24 17.14 -2.60
C THR A 199 -2.86 15.69 -2.86
N PHE A 200 -3.26 14.81 -1.96
CA PHE A 200 -3.15 13.37 -2.11
C PHE A 200 -4.56 12.80 -2.10
N ASP A 201 -4.96 12.08 -3.14
CA ASP A 201 -6.32 11.50 -3.21
C ASP A 201 -6.53 10.44 -2.11
N PHE A 202 -5.49 9.64 -1.87
CA PHE A 202 -5.39 8.66 -0.81
C PHE A 202 -3.91 8.49 -0.42
N TYR A 203 -3.62 7.75 0.65
CA TYR A 203 -2.26 7.29 0.95
C TYR A 203 -2.20 5.76 0.87
N PRO A 204 -1.23 5.17 0.14
CA PRO A 204 -1.07 3.71 0.05
C PRO A 204 -0.95 3.10 1.45
N PHE A 205 -1.70 2.04 1.71
CA PHE A 205 -1.86 1.42 3.03
C PHE A 205 -1.76 -0.10 2.93
N ILE A 206 -1.17 -0.70 3.96
CA ILE A 206 -1.16 -2.14 4.20
C ILE A 206 -1.38 -2.40 5.69
N GLY A 207 -2.31 -3.30 6.02
CA GLY A 207 -2.61 -3.67 7.40
C GLY A 207 -3.02 -5.13 7.55
N PHE A 208 -2.88 -5.64 8.76
CA PHE A 208 -3.02 -7.06 9.09
C PHE A 208 -4.12 -7.25 10.11
N SER A 209 -4.95 -8.28 9.93
CA SER A 209 -5.99 -8.63 10.92
C SER A 209 -5.41 -9.26 12.20
N SER A 210 -4.15 -9.69 12.15
CA SER A 210 -3.41 -10.21 13.29
C SER A 210 -1.98 -9.69 13.27
N VAL A 211 -1.48 -9.32 14.44
CA VAL A 211 -0.11 -8.83 14.65
C VAL A 211 0.54 -9.60 15.80
N SER A 212 1.87 -9.64 15.81
CA SER A 212 2.62 -10.06 16.98
C SER A 212 2.86 -8.88 17.92
N THR A 213 2.73 -9.16 19.22
CA THR A 213 3.07 -8.24 20.31
C THR A 213 4.37 -8.64 21.01
N SER A 214 5.14 -9.55 20.42
CA SER A 214 6.44 -10.02 20.93
C SER A 214 7.58 -9.57 20.02
N LEU A 215 8.51 -8.75 20.54
CA LEU A 215 9.74 -8.37 19.80
C LEU A 215 10.63 -9.57 19.48
N ALA A 216 10.51 -10.68 20.21
CA ALA A 216 11.26 -11.89 19.90
C ALA A 216 10.92 -12.44 18.49
N ASP A 217 9.73 -12.12 17.97
CA ASP A 217 9.29 -12.54 16.63
C ASP A 217 9.95 -11.73 15.50
N LEU A 218 10.60 -10.60 15.82
CA LEU A 218 11.42 -9.80 14.88
C LEU A 218 12.84 -10.38 14.72
N LYS A 219 13.28 -11.30 15.58
CA LYS A 219 14.67 -11.77 15.56
C LYS A 219 15.03 -12.38 14.21
N GLY A 220 16.04 -11.82 13.54
CA GLY A 220 16.52 -12.32 12.26
C GLY A 220 17.26 -11.26 11.44
N SER A 221 17.65 -11.64 10.23
CA SER A 221 18.21 -10.72 9.23
C SER A 221 17.16 -10.47 8.15
N TYR A 222 17.05 -9.21 7.70
CA TYR A 222 16.02 -8.73 6.78
C TYR A 222 16.64 -7.88 5.69
N ASN A 223 16.00 -7.92 4.52
CA ASN A 223 16.11 -6.87 3.52
C ASN A 223 14.94 -5.91 3.74
N ALA A 224 15.21 -4.61 3.76
CA ALA A 224 14.21 -3.56 3.89
C ALA A 224 14.17 -2.70 2.62
N LEU A 225 12.96 -2.48 2.09
CA LEU A 225 12.70 -1.47 1.08
C LEU A 225 11.98 -0.30 1.75
N LEU A 226 12.65 0.84 1.86
CA LEU A 226 12.13 2.08 2.45
C LEU A 226 11.68 3.02 1.33
N TYR A 227 10.54 3.67 1.52
CA TYR A 227 10.04 4.75 0.66
C TYR A 227 9.47 5.88 1.53
N HIS A 228 10.09 7.05 1.45
CA HIS A 228 9.71 8.25 2.18
C HIS A 228 9.39 9.40 1.23
N ILE A 229 8.66 10.38 1.74
CA ILE A 229 8.35 11.65 1.09
C ILE A 229 8.85 12.77 2.01
N LEU A 230 9.50 13.77 1.41
CA LEU A 230 10.02 14.95 2.11
C LEU A 230 9.26 16.21 1.66
N PRO A 231 8.23 16.65 2.41
CA PRO A 231 7.40 17.79 2.07
C PRO A 231 8.18 19.08 1.74
N SER A 232 9.17 19.45 2.56
CA SER A 232 9.97 20.66 2.42
C SER A 232 10.81 20.69 1.14
N SER A 233 11.08 19.52 0.57
CA SER A 233 11.75 19.35 -0.71
C SER A 233 10.74 19.15 -1.85
N ASN A 234 9.64 19.90 -1.85
CA ASN A 234 8.53 19.78 -2.81
C ASN A 234 7.92 18.37 -2.86
N PHE A 235 7.77 17.73 -1.70
CA PHE A 235 7.29 16.36 -1.58
C PHE A 235 8.11 15.37 -2.42
N ALA A 236 9.44 15.58 -2.47
CA ALA A 236 10.33 14.68 -3.18
C ALA A 236 10.26 13.27 -2.57
N PRO A 237 10.00 12.25 -3.39
CA PRO A 237 10.08 10.87 -2.96
C PRO A 237 11.54 10.43 -2.85
N ALA A 238 11.81 9.57 -1.90
CA ALA A 238 13.10 8.94 -1.71
C ALA A 238 12.91 7.48 -1.37
N ALA A 239 13.83 6.65 -1.83
CA ALA A 239 13.80 5.24 -1.53
C ALA A 239 15.19 4.70 -1.25
N LYS A 240 15.25 3.72 -0.34
CA LYS A 240 16.51 3.14 0.11
C LYS A 240 16.32 1.65 0.32
N VAL A 241 17.30 0.88 -0.12
CA VAL A 241 17.41 -0.56 0.18
C VAL A 241 18.45 -0.73 1.27
N THR A 242 18.11 -1.47 2.32
CA THR A 242 19.05 -1.77 3.41
C THR A 242 18.97 -3.23 3.84
N GLN A 243 20.05 -3.72 4.43
CA GLN A 243 20.08 -4.99 5.14
C GLN A 243 20.21 -4.69 6.64
N GLU A 244 19.33 -5.29 7.42
CA GLU A 244 19.23 -5.04 8.86
C GLU A 244 19.09 -6.37 9.61
N GLN A 245 19.66 -6.42 10.81
CA GLN A 245 19.60 -7.58 11.68
C GLN A 245 19.08 -7.16 13.05
N TYR A 246 18.09 -7.89 13.55
CA TYR A 246 17.50 -7.66 14.85
C TYR A 246 17.74 -8.83 15.81
N ASP A 247 18.02 -8.49 17.07
CA ASP A 247 18.00 -9.45 18.16
C ASP A 247 16.58 -9.66 18.73
N ALA A 248 16.44 -10.56 19.70
CA ALA A 248 15.13 -10.85 20.32
C ALA A 248 14.57 -9.69 21.18
N SER A 249 15.39 -8.68 21.47
CA SER A 249 15.01 -7.47 22.18
C SER A 249 14.67 -6.32 21.22
N GLY A 250 14.76 -6.55 19.91
CA GLY A 250 14.47 -5.54 18.89
C GLY A 250 15.60 -4.54 18.67
N ASN A 251 16.83 -4.80 19.16
CA ASN A 251 17.96 -3.92 18.82
C ASN A 251 18.38 -4.16 17.38
N CYS A 252 18.52 -3.08 16.61
CA CYS A 252 18.96 -3.14 15.22
C CYS A 252 20.49 -3.08 15.09
N SER A 253 21.03 -3.86 14.16
CA SER A 253 22.42 -3.84 13.75
C SER A 253 22.53 -4.08 12.24
N VAL A 254 23.67 -3.72 11.65
CA VAL A 254 23.95 -3.96 10.23
C VAL A 254 24.66 -5.31 10.10
N PRO A 255 24.12 -6.28 9.32
CA PRO A 255 24.77 -7.57 9.13
C PRO A 255 26.05 -7.44 8.28
N ALA A 256 26.98 -8.37 8.46
CA ALA A 256 28.20 -8.40 7.66
C ALA A 256 27.89 -8.56 6.15
N GLY A 257 28.58 -7.77 5.31
CA GLY A 257 28.37 -7.78 3.86
C GLY A 257 27.17 -6.96 3.37
N ALA A 258 26.45 -6.27 4.27
CA ALA A 258 25.43 -5.29 3.91
C ALA A 258 26.00 -4.11 3.10
N THR A 259 25.15 -3.44 2.33
CA THR A 259 25.52 -2.23 1.57
C THR A 259 25.35 -0.94 2.37
N ASN A 260 24.55 -0.97 3.45
CA ASN A 260 24.36 0.14 4.39
C ASN A 260 25.40 0.13 5.51
N THR A 261 25.59 1.28 6.15
CA THR A 261 26.52 1.48 7.28
C THR A 261 25.83 1.66 8.62
N SER A 262 24.52 1.91 8.61
CA SER A 262 23.65 2.00 9.79
C SER A 262 22.29 1.40 9.47
N CYS A 263 21.51 1.10 10.52
CA CYS A 263 20.08 0.86 10.36
C CYS A 263 19.39 2.15 9.89
N ALA A 264 18.40 1.99 9.01
CA ALA A 264 17.55 3.04 8.48
C ALA A 264 16.12 2.96 9.04
N THR A 265 15.68 1.82 9.57
CA THR A 265 14.34 1.66 10.16
C THR A 265 14.24 2.12 11.61
N ALA A 266 15.34 2.02 12.37
CA ALA A 266 15.40 2.35 13.79
C ALA A 266 16.79 2.87 14.17
N ALA A 267 16.82 3.94 14.96
CA ALA A 267 18.04 4.43 15.60
C ALA A 267 18.18 3.91 17.04
N ASN A 268 17.05 3.66 17.71
CA ASN A 268 16.97 3.22 19.08
C ASN A 268 16.24 1.87 19.17
N ALA A 269 16.28 1.26 20.36
CA ALA A 269 15.58 0.00 20.61
C ALA A 269 14.05 0.17 20.49
N TRP A 270 13.39 -0.82 19.91
CA TRP A 270 11.93 -0.88 19.86
C TRP A 270 11.34 -1.06 21.27
N THR A 271 10.27 -0.30 21.55
CA THR A 271 9.51 -0.39 22.80
C THR A 271 8.03 -0.55 22.51
N ALA A 272 7.26 -1.22 23.36
CA ALA A 272 5.83 -1.40 23.10
C ALA A 272 5.11 -0.04 23.07
N SER A 273 4.27 0.18 22.06
CA SER A 273 3.46 1.39 22.00
C SER A 273 2.44 1.43 23.14
N THR A 274 1.85 2.61 23.38
CA THR A 274 0.78 2.78 24.38
C THR A 274 -0.38 1.81 24.19
N SER A 275 -0.66 1.42 22.94
CA SER A 275 -1.71 0.44 22.63
C SER A 275 -1.31 -1.01 22.90
N GLY A 276 -0.01 -1.30 22.98
CA GLY A 276 0.56 -2.65 23.06
C GLY A 276 0.47 -3.49 21.77
N SER A 277 -0.10 -2.94 20.68
CA SER A 277 -0.34 -3.69 19.43
C SER A 277 0.75 -3.49 18.36
N TYR A 278 1.71 -2.61 18.60
CA TYR A 278 2.88 -2.34 17.75
C TYR A 278 4.00 -1.74 18.61
N PHE A 279 5.16 -1.43 18.03
CA PHE A 279 6.32 -0.92 18.76
C PHE A 279 6.80 0.43 18.24
N ASP A 280 7.36 1.26 19.11
CA ASP A 280 7.86 2.59 18.85
C ASP A 280 9.38 2.66 19.05
N SER A 281 10.06 3.44 18.19
CA SER A 281 11.45 3.88 18.35
C SER A 281 11.48 5.40 18.18
N THR A 282 12.16 6.10 19.09
CA THR A 282 12.42 7.53 18.94
C THR A 282 13.57 7.77 17.95
N ASP A 283 13.66 9.00 17.44
CA ASP A 283 14.73 9.50 16.57
C ASP A 283 14.94 8.63 15.33
N ALA A 284 13.83 8.26 14.67
CA ALA A 284 13.88 7.42 13.49
C ALA A 284 14.81 8.02 12.42
N PRO A 285 15.74 7.22 11.84
CA PRO A 285 16.68 7.72 10.86
C PRO A 285 15.96 8.37 9.68
N GLN A 286 16.54 9.45 9.19
CA GLN A 286 16.17 10.03 7.91
C GLN A 286 16.89 9.28 6.78
N ILE A 287 16.25 9.13 5.61
CA ILE A 287 16.95 8.63 4.40
C ILE A 287 17.30 9.76 3.44
N GLU A 288 16.70 10.94 3.62
CA GLU A 288 17.07 12.18 2.94
C GLU A 288 17.26 13.33 3.94
N THR A 289 17.98 14.37 3.52
CA THR A 289 18.14 15.58 4.35
C THR A 289 17.05 16.61 4.01
N PRO A 290 16.25 17.09 4.97
CA PRO A 290 15.31 18.19 4.75
C PRO A 290 16.01 19.41 4.14
N THR A 291 15.43 20.06 3.14
CA THR A 291 15.87 21.35 2.58
C THR A 291 14.91 22.47 3.02
N PRO A 292 15.30 23.77 3.09
CA PRO A 292 16.56 24.40 2.67
C PRO A 292 17.59 24.54 3.78
N LEU A 293 17.31 24.10 4.99
CA LEU A 293 18.33 24.04 6.02
C LEU A 293 19.17 22.79 5.66
N PRO A 294 20.49 22.80 5.40
CA PRO A 294 21.28 21.56 5.30
C PRO A 294 21.94 21.16 6.64
N PHE A 295 21.97 22.07 7.62
CA PHE A 295 22.57 21.86 8.93
C PHE A 295 21.60 22.31 10.04
N PRO A 296 21.68 21.76 11.27
CA PRO A 296 20.97 22.33 12.41
C PRO A 296 21.43 23.78 12.63
N LEU A 297 20.50 24.70 12.86
CA LEU A 297 20.85 26.08 13.20
C LEU A 297 21.22 26.12 14.69
N SER A 298 22.41 26.63 15.00
CA SER A 298 22.90 26.75 16.37
C SER A 298 23.33 28.18 16.68
N LEU A 299 23.04 28.66 17.89
CA LEU A 299 23.51 29.94 18.41
C LEU A 299 24.45 29.66 19.59
N GLY A 300 25.76 29.71 19.34
CA GLY A 300 26.77 29.19 20.27
C GLY A 300 26.69 27.67 20.38
N ASN A 301 26.65 27.15 21.61
CA ASN A 301 26.54 25.70 21.87
C ASN A 301 25.09 25.18 21.90
N ASN A 302 24.11 26.06 21.67
CA ASN A 302 22.69 25.70 21.73
C ASN A 302 22.14 25.50 20.31
N VAL A 303 21.63 24.31 20.02
CA VAL A 303 20.82 24.06 18.82
C VAL A 303 19.51 24.83 18.97
N ILE A 304 19.16 25.59 17.95
CA ILE A 304 17.92 26.39 17.86
C ILE A 304 16.91 25.69 16.94
N VAL A 305 17.40 24.98 15.92
CA VAL A 305 16.59 24.13 15.02
C VAL A 305 17.19 22.73 14.97
N SER A 306 16.47 21.76 15.53
CA SER A 306 16.75 20.32 15.42
C SER A 306 16.18 19.75 14.12
N ARG A 307 16.83 18.73 13.57
CA ARG A 307 16.33 17.88 12.45
C ARG A 307 15.88 16.50 12.90
N GLN A 308 16.06 16.21 14.17
CA GLN A 308 15.77 14.92 14.75
C GLN A 308 14.52 15.08 15.60
N GLY A 309 13.57 14.19 15.38
CA GLY A 309 12.32 14.17 16.11
C GLY A 309 11.29 13.19 15.53
N GLY A 310 11.51 12.68 14.32
CA GLY A 310 10.68 11.65 13.74
C GLY A 310 10.66 10.38 14.59
N ALA A 311 9.54 9.68 14.53
CA ALA A 311 9.34 8.42 15.24
C ALA A 311 9.20 7.27 14.25
N GLY A 312 9.73 6.10 14.64
CA GLY A 312 9.57 4.86 13.92
C GLY A 312 8.49 4.04 14.62
N HIS A 313 7.66 3.36 13.84
CA HIS A 313 6.61 2.48 14.34
C HIS A 313 6.67 1.13 13.64
N LEU A 314 7.03 0.09 14.38
CA LEU A 314 7.15 -1.28 13.89
C LEU A 314 5.87 -2.06 14.14
N ILE A 315 5.27 -2.56 13.07
CA ILE A 315 4.11 -3.45 13.07
C ILE A 315 4.59 -4.84 12.62
N LEU A 316 4.41 -5.84 13.48
CA LEU A 316 4.74 -7.24 13.17
C LEU A 316 3.49 -7.97 12.66
N GLY A 317 3.14 -7.74 11.39
CA GLY A 317 2.00 -8.40 10.75
C GLY A 317 2.14 -9.91 10.72
N LYS A 318 1.03 -10.64 10.86
CA LYS A 318 0.99 -12.10 10.66
C LYS A 318 0.21 -12.41 9.38
N LEU A 319 0.87 -13.04 8.42
CA LEU A 319 0.25 -13.39 7.16
C LEU A 319 0.79 -14.73 6.64
N ASN A 320 -0.11 -15.66 6.30
CA ASN A 320 0.23 -16.98 5.76
C ASN A 320 1.32 -17.72 6.56
N GLY A 321 1.26 -17.63 7.90
CA GLY A 321 2.22 -18.28 8.80
C GLY A 321 3.57 -17.56 8.93
N ALA A 322 3.76 -16.41 8.27
CA ALA A 322 4.97 -15.60 8.34
C ALA A 322 4.75 -14.33 9.18
N ILE A 323 5.84 -13.82 9.76
CA ILE A 323 5.91 -12.47 10.32
C ILE A 323 6.33 -11.53 9.18
N VAL A 324 5.53 -10.48 8.97
CA VAL A 324 5.78 -9.41 8.01
C VAL A 324 6.01 -8.11 8.77
N PRO A 325 7.28 -7.70 8.97
CA PRO A 325 7.57 -6.42 9.59
C PRO A 325 7.29 -5.28 8.61
N VAL A 326 6.49 -4.32 9.06
CA VAL A 326 6.26 -3.03 8.39
C VAL A 326 6.70 -1.93 9.35
N VAL A 327 7.56 -1.04 8.89
CA VAL A 327 7.98 0.13 9.67
C VAL A 327 7.38 1.37 9.06
N VAL A 328 6.71 2.17 9.88
CA VAL A 328 6.19 3.48 9.50
C VAL A 328 7.07 4.54 10.12
N ARG A 329 7.54 5.49 9.32
CA ARG A 329 8.24 6.68 9.81
C ARG A 329 7.28 7.85 9.84
N THR A 330 7.00 8.36 11.03
CA THR A 330 6.21 9.57 11.26
C THR A 330 7.15 10.76 11.42
N GLY A 331 7.08 11.73 10.52
CA GLY A 331 7.77 13.01 10.68
C GLY A 331 7.24 13.81 11.89
N TYR A 332 8.07 14.72 12.38
CA TYR A 332 7.78 15.62 13.48
C TYR A 332 8.20 17.05 13.15
N VAL A 333 7.24 17.95 13.16
CA VAL A 333 7.49 19.39 13.07
C VAL A 333 6.97 20.05 14.34
N ASN A 334 7.79 20.87 14.98
CA ASN A 334 7.43 21.73 16.11
C ASN A 334 7.98 23.12 15.89
N GLU A 335 7.06 24.08 15.77
CA GLU A 335 7.38 25.49 15.49
C GLU A 335 7.39 26.36 16.74
N THR A 336 7.12 25.78 17.92
CA THR A 336 7.04 26.53 19.17
C THR A 336 8.44 26.89 19.67
N ILE A 337 8.82 28.16 19.54
CA ILE A 337 10.04 28.70 20.16
C ILE A 337 9.76 29.01 21.63
N SER A 338 10.49 28.39 22.55
CA SER A 338 10.51 28.82 23.96
C SER A 338 11.91 28.67 24.56
N LEU A 339 12.15 29.23 25.74
CA LEU A 339 13.44 29.06 26.45
C LEU A 339 13.75 27.58 26.77
N SER A 340 12.75 26.69 26.71
CA SER A 340 12.87 25.25 27.00
C SER A 340 12.60 24.36 25.79
N ASN A 341 12.07 24.89 24.68
CA ASN A 341 11.75 24.13 23.46
C ASN A 341 12.48 24.72 22.26
N GLN A 342 13.19 23.85 21.56
CA GLN A 342 13.81 24.14 20.27
C GLN A 342 12.79 23.90 19.16
N ILE A 343 12.93 24.62 18.04
CA ILE A 343 12.22 24.26 16.82
C ILE A 343 12.74 22.88 16.40
N ALA A 344 11.84 21.99 16.01
CA ALA A 344 12.20 20.72 15.39
C ALA A 344 11.57 20.65 14.01
N VAL A 345 12.37 20.33 13.00
CA VAL A 345 11.86 20.10 11.65
C VAL A 345 12.43 18.80 11.11
N ASP A 346 11.62 17.77 11.23
CA ASP A 346 11.81 16.46 10.66
C ASP A 346 10.54 16.09 9.89
N ASP A 347 10.33 16.68 8.73
CA ASP A 347 9.09 16.53 7.96
C ASP A 347 9.07 15.29 7.06
N GLU A 348 10.17 14.53 7.00
CA GLU A 348 10.25 13.28 6.26
C GLU A 348 9.28 12.24 6.84
N SER A 349 8.50 11.59 6.00
CA SER A 349 7.57 10.55 6.46
C SER A 349 7.47 9.44 5.43
N GLY A 350 7.19 8.22 5.86
CA GLY A 350 7.12 7.11 4.91
C GLY A 350 6.90 5.74 5.52
N ILE A 351 7.18 4.73 4.71
CA ILE A 351 6.96 3.33 5.04
C ILE A 351 8.13 2.48 4.57
N ALA A 352 8.39 1.39 5.28
CA ALA A 352 9.30 0.34 4.89
C ALA A 352 8.62 -1.02 5.01
N LEU A 353 8.82 -1.86 4.00
CA LEU A 353 8.51 -3.29 4.06
C LEU A 353 9.80 -4.07 4.28
N LEU A 354 9.77 -5.02 5.21
CA LEU A 354 10.89 -5.91 5.47
C LEU A 354 10.51 -7.34 5.09
N ALA A 355 11.47 -8.08 4.53
CA ALA A 355 11.37 -9.51 4.29
C ALA A 355 12.62 -10.22 4.82
N PRO A 356 12.48 -11.44 5.36
CA PRO A 356 13.63 -12.22 5.79
C PRO A 356 14.70 -12.34 4.70
N ALA A 357 15.97 -12.26 5.09
CA ALA A 357 17.11 -12.46 4.20
C ALA A 357 17.31 -13.95 3.88
N THR A 358 16.33 -14.54 3.20
CA THR A 358 16.29 -15.96 2.81
C THR A 358 16.22 -16.06 1.29
N THR A 359 17.07 -16.89 0.68
CA THR A 359 17.15 -17.04 -0.77
C THR A 359 15.79 -17.39 -1.37
N LEU A 360 15.35 -16.59 -2.34
CA LEU A 360 14.14 -16.84 -3.11
C LEU A 360 14.50 -17.48 -4.46
N THR A 361 13.74 -18.47 -4.91
CA THR A 361 13.92 -19.06 -6.23
C THR A 361 12.84 -18.57 -7.19
N SER A 362 13.12 -18.59 -8.50
CA SER A 362 12.08 -18.39 -9.51
C SER A 362 10.89 -19.30 -9.25
N GLY A 363 9.67 -18.76 -9.31
CA GLY A 363 8.45 -19.51 -8.98
C GLY A 363 8.03 -19.46 -7.50
N ALA A 364 8.89 -19.01 -6.58
CA ALA A 364 8.58 -19.07 -5.13
C ALA A 364 7.46 -18.11 -4.70
N PHE A 365 7.18 -17.08 -5.49
CA PHE A 365 6.14 -16.08 -5.24
C PHE A 365 5.42 -15.68 -6.54
N ASP A 366 5.33 -16.62 -7.49
CA ASP A 366 4.53 -16.40 -8.69
C ASP A 366 3.05 -16.24 -8.31
N GLY A 367 2.38 -15.28 -8.94
CA GLY A 367 1.06 -14.89 -8.47
C GLY A 367 0.49 -13.65 -9.13
N SER A 368 -0.80 -13.48 -8.91
CA SER A 368 -1.53 -12.25 -9.18
C SER A 368 -1.70 -11.49 -7.87
N TYR A 369 -1.24 -10.24 -7.86
CA TYR A 369 -1.23 -9.37 -6.70
C TYR A 369 -2.06 -8.12 -6.95
N ILE A 370 -2.54 -7.49 -5.87
CA ILE A 370 -3.15 -6.16 -5.92
C ILE A 370 -2.63 -5.30 -4.79
N GLY A 371 -2.50 -4.00 -5.05
CA GLY A 371 -2.13 -3.03 -4.05
C GLY A 371 -2.25 -1.61 -4.56
N ALA A 372 -1.55 -0.71 -3.88
CA ALA A 372 -1.37 0.66 -4.32
C ALA A 372 0.12 1.00 -4.32
N ASP A 373 0.49 1.99 -5.11
CA ASP A 373 1.87 2.37 -5.34
C ASP A 373 2.13 3.87 -5.05
N SER A 374 3.39 4.27 -5.16
CA SER A 374 3.87 5.64 -4.98
C SER A 374 3.26 6.64 -5.95
N ASN A 375 2.57 6.19 -7.01
CA ASN A 375 1.89 7.05 -7.96
C ASN A 375 0.47 7.41 -7.50
N PHE A 376 0.05 6.95 -6.31
CA PHE A 376 -1.31 7.14 -5.82
C PHE A 376 -2.33 6.53 -6.77
N ALA A 377 -1.97 5.36 -7.32
CA ALA A 377 -2.79 4.53 -8.19
C ALA A 377 -2.91 3.11 -7.60
N TYR A 378 -3.99 2.42 -7.96
CA TYR A 378 -4.14 1.00 -7.68
C TYR A 378 -3.53 0.20 -8.81
N THR A 379 -2.71 -0.78 -8.46
CA THR A 379 -1.93 -1.57 -9.40
C THR A 379 -2.15 -3.05 -9.14
N ALA A 380 -2.43 -3.78 -10.21
CA ALA A 380 -2.40 -5.23 -10.21
C ALA A 380 -1.05 -5.67 -10.76
N THR A 381 -0.45 -6.70 -10.18
CA THR A 381 0.86 -7.18 -10.61
C THR A 381 0.78 -8.65 -10.89
N LEU A 382 1.26 -9.06 -12.07
CA LEU A 382 1.42 -10.47 -12.41
C LEU A 382 2.91 -10.81 -12.39
N ILE A 383 3.27 -11.84 -11.64
CA ILE A 383 4.63 -12.37 -11.55
C ILE A 383 4.62 -13.83 -11.99
N ASN A 384 5.49 -14.16 -12.95
CA ASN A 384 5.66 -15.51 -13.48
C ASN A 384 7.15 -15.76 -13.80
N GLY A 385 7.81 -16.50 -12.91
CA GLY A 385 9.23 -16.80 -12.98
C GLY A 385 10.09 -15.54 -13.01
N GLN A 386 10.74 -15.29 -14.15
CA GLN A 386 11.60 -14.11 -14.36
C GLN A 386 10.87 -12.92 -14.99
N GLN A 387 9.60 -13.06 -15.35
CA GLN A 387 8.84 -12.02 -16.02
C GLN A 387 7.74 -11.51 -15.11
N ALA A 388 7.54 -10.20 -15.10
CA ALA A 388 6.46 -9.59 -14.37
C ALA A 388 5.98 -8.31 -15.05
N GLY A 389 4.80 -7.86 -14.66
CA GLY A 389 4.26 -6.62 -15.17
C GLY A 389 3.20 -6.01 -14.27
N PHE A 390 3.15 -4.68 -14.31
CA PHE A 390 2.09 -3.89 -13.71
C PHE A 390 0.94 -3.76 -14.71
N LEU A 391 -0.26 -3.96 -14.20
CA LEU A 391 -1.51 -3.95 -14.93
C LEU A 391 -2.45 -2.97 -14.26
N LYS A 392 -3.24 -2.25 -15.06
CA LYS A 392 -4.34 -1.46 -14.54
C LYS A 392 -5.45 -2.40 -14.05
N PRO A 393 -5.82 -2.42 -12.75
CA PRO A 393 -6.74 -3.41 -12.20
C PRO A 393 -8.09 -3.49 -12.93
N SER A 394 -8.62 -2.34 -13.36
CA SER A 394 -9.95 -2.27 -13.99
C SER A 394 -10.01 -2.88 -15.38
N THR A 395 -8.92 -2.80 -16.14
CA THR A 395 -8.88 -3.19 -17.56
C THR A 395 -7.96 -4.36 -17.83
N MET A 396 -7.14 -4.76 -16.85
CA MET A 396 -6.05 -5.74 -16.98
C MET A 396 -5.07 -5.40 -18.11
N THR A 397 -5.02 -4.14 -18.52
CA THR A 397 -4.09 -3.66 -19.54
C THR A 397 -2.72 -3.43 -18.91
N THR A 398 -1.68 -3.97 -19.53
CA THR A 398 -0.30 -3.75 -19.12
C THR A 398 0.06 -2.27 -19.15
N GLN A 399 0.59 -1.78 -18.03
CA GLN A 399 1.12 -0.42 -17.90
C GLN A 399 2.63 -0.39 -17.98
N SER A 400 3.30 -1.38 -17.37
CA SER A 400 4.75 -1.55 -17.45
C SER A 400 5.13 -3.03 -17.27
N GLN A 401 6.33 -3.38 -17.69
CA GLN A 401 6.90 -4.73 -17.58
C GLN A 401 8.32 -4.65 -17.05
N PHE A 402 8.70 -5.68 -16.29
CA PHE A 402 10.03 -5.79 -15.72
C PHE A 402 10.46 -7.26 -15.64
N THR A 403 11.76 -7.48 -15.59
CA THR A 403 12.37 -8.78 -15.37
C THR A 403 12.92 -8.90 -13.96
N LEU A 404 12.94 -10.13 -13.47
CA LEU A 404 13.46 -10.50 -12.16
C LEU A 404 14.78 -11.27 -12.32
N ASP A 405 15.81 -10.79 -11.65
CA ASP A 405 17.11 -11.43 -11.55
C ASP A 405 17.26 -12.11 -10.18
N TYR A 406 17.35 -13.44 -10.22
CA TYR A 406 17.49 -14.29 -9.03
C TYR A 406 18.94 -14.55 -8.63
N THR A 407 19.92 -13.93 -9.30
CA THR A 407 21.35 -13.97 -8.93
C THR A 407 21.61 -13.10 -7.69
N GLN A 408 21.08 -13.56 -6.55
CA GLN A 408 21.09 -12.83 -5.29
C GLN A 408 22.49 -12.72 -4.70
N THR A 409 23.03 -11.50 -4.64
CA THR A 409 24.21 -11.17 -3.81
C THR A 409 23.85 -11.13 -2.33
N HIS A 410 22.61 -10.71 -2.02
CA HIS A 410 22.01 -10.74 -0.69
C HIS A 410 20.78 -11.66 -0.73
N PRO A 411 20.74 -12.75 0.04
CA PRO A 411 19.60 -13.66 0.05
C PRO A 411 18.27 -12.94 0.30
N GLY A 412 17.27 -13.21 -0.54
CA GLY A 412 15.93 -12.62 -0.46
C GLY A 412 15.77 -11.27 -1.16
N LEU A 413 16.86 -10.69 -1.69
CA LEU A 413 16.82 -9.44 -2.45
C LEU A 413 16.95 -9.71 -3.94
N ILE A 414 15.83 -9.65 -4.65
CA ILE A 414 15.75 -9.92 -6.09
C ILE A 414 16.11 -8.64 -6.85
N GLY A 415 16.92 -8.77 -7.90
CA GLY A 415 17.19 -7.67 -8.83
C GLY A 415 15.99 -7.44 -9.75
N VAL A 416 15.67 -6.18 -10.03
CA VAL A 416 14.59 -5.81 -10.96
C VAL A 416 15.18 -4.96 -12.08
N THR A 417 14.73 -5.16 -13.32
CA THR A 417 15.03 -4.26 -14.43
C THR A 417 13.79 -4.07 -15.29
N ASP A 418 13.37 -2.82 -15.47
CA ASP A 418 12.24 -2.48 -16.35
C ASP A 418 12.63 -2.55 -17.84
N THR A 419 11.66 -2.38 -18.72
CA THR A 419 11.90 -2.35 -20.18
C THR A 419 12.77 -1.18 -20.66
N GLN A 420 12.96 -0.14 -19.85
CA GLN A 420 13.81 1.02 -20.14
C GLN A 420 15.23 0.88 -19.55
N GLY A 421 15.55 -0.25 -18.92
CA GLY A 421 16.84 -0.51 -18.27
C GLY A 421 17.01 0.17 -16.91
N LYS A 422 15.94 0.67 -16.30
CA LYS A 422 15.91 1.17 -14.92
C LYS A 422 15.97 -0.01 -13.96
N ALA A 423 16.97 0.03 -13.09
CA ALA A 423 17.21 -1.03 -12.12
C ALA A 423 16.49 -0.74 -10.79
N GLY A 424 16.27 -1.82 -10.04
CA GLY A 424 15.60 -1.77 -8.76
C GLY A 424 15.73 -3.08 -7.99
N ASN A 425 14.92 -3.23 -6.95
CA ASN A 425 14.90 -4.42 -6.13
C ASN A 425 13.48 -4.84 -5.75
N LEU A 426 13.30 -6.14 -5.53
CA LEU A 426 12.08 -6.74 -5.01
C LEU A 426 12.39 -7.63 -3.82
N ILE A 427 11.49 -7.62 -2.85
CA ILE A 427 11.46 -8.55 -1.72
C ILE A 427 10.07 -9.21 -1.63
N ALA A 428 9.97 -10.42 -1.07
CA ALA A 428 8.71 -11.11 -0.89
C ALA A 428 8.64 -11.83 0.47
N VAL A 429 7.47 -11.79 1.12
CA VAL A 429 7.23 -12.44 2.42
C VAL A 429 5.73 -12.68 2.64
N GLY A 430 5.35 -13.88 3.10
CA GLY A 430 3.98 -14.16 3.54
C GLY A 430 2.89 -13.98 2.47
N GLY A 431 3.21 -13.94 1.18
CA GLY A 431 2.26 -13.59 0.11
C GLY A 431 2.12 -12.10 -0.14
N LEU A 432 3.01 -11.27 0.41
CA LEU A 432 3.25 -9.90 -0.04
C LEU A 432 4.53 -9.83 -0.86
N TYR A 433 4.61 -8.85 -1.74
CA TYR A 433 5.88 -8.37 -2.28
C TYR A 433 5.99 -6.85 -2.09
N GLY A 434 7.22 -6.36 -1.98
CA GLY A 434 7.57 -4.95 -2.11
C GLY A 434 8.52 -4.79 -3.29
N ILE A 435 8.35 -3.73 -4.06
CA ILE A 435 9.19 -3.42 -5.22
C ILE A 435 9.61 -1.96 -5.19
N PHE A 436 10.85 -1.73 -5.60
CA PHE A 436 11.42 -0.43 -5.86
C PHE A 436 12.05 -0.46 -7.24
N ILE A 437 11.80 0.58 -8.06
CA ILE A 437 12.47 0.79 -9.34
C ILE A 437 12.94 2.25 -9.41
N ASN A 438 14.21 2.46 -9.76
CA ASN A 438 14.78 3.80 -9.90
C ASN A 438 14.40 4.44 -11.26
N GLY A 439 13.09 4.62 -11.45
CA GLY A 439 12.49 5.15 -12.66
C GLY A 439 11.02 5.51 -12.45
N GLU A 440 10.43 6.10 -13.47
CA GLU A 440 8.99 6.33 -13.57
C GLU A 440 8.31 5.06 -14.10
N GLU A 441 7.31 4.57 -13.36
CA GLU A 441 6.50 3.42 -13.74
C GLU A 441 5.03 3.82 -13.86
N ASN A 442 4.24 3.01 -14.55
CA ASN A 442 2.77 3.13 -14.62
C ASN A 442 2.22 4.47 -15.13
N GLY A 443 3.04 5.27 -15.82
CA GLY A 443 2.66 6.61 -16.32
C GLY A 443 2.82 7.73 -15.29
N GLY A 444 3.55 7.49 -14.21
CA GLY A 444 3.88 8.49 -13.19
C GLY A 444 2.74 8.77 -12.21
N VAL A 445 2.93 9.78 -11.37
CA VAL A 445 1.99 10.14 -10.31
C VAL A 445 0.65 10.56 -10.89
N THR A 446 -0.44 10.05 -10.31
CA THR A 446 -1.82 10.41 -10.69
C THR A 446 -1.98 11.93 -10.65
N ALA A 447 -2.51 12.52 -11.73
CA ALA A 447 -2.54 13.97 -11.90
C ALA A 447 -3.27 14.74 -10.78
N SER A 448 -4.33 14.18 -10.19
CA SER A 448 -5.02 14.77 -9.03
C SER A 448 -4.20 14.74 -7.73
N SER A 449 -3.17 13.90 -7.69
CA SER A 449 -2.21 13.76 -6.59
C SER A 449 -0.84 14.39 -6.88
N ALA A 450 -0.71 15.12 -7.98
CA ALA A 450 0.51 15.78 -8.45
C ALA A 450 0.34 17.31 -8.51
N ASN A 451 1.46 18.02 -8.38
CA ASN A 451 1.60 19.44 -8.73
C ASN A 451 2.74 19.61 -9.74
N SER A 452 3.01 20.84 -10.19
CA SER A 452 4.03 21.11 -11.22
C SER A 452 5.47 20.77 -10.81
N ALA A 453 5.72 20.55 -9.51
CA ALA A 453 7.03 20.22 -8.97
C ALA A 453 7.15 18.76 -8.51
N THR A 454 6.10 17.96 -8.64
CA THR A 454 6.05 16.58 -8.14
C THR A 454 6.98 15.68 -8.95
N PRO A 455 8.00 15.05 -8.34
CA PRO A 455 8.80 14.04 -9.03
C PRO A 455 8.01 12.74 -9.18
N ASN A 456 8.20 12.05 -10.32
CA ASN A 456 7.58 10.76 -10.61
C ASN A 456 8.49 9.55 -10.33
N GLN A 457 9.63 9.78 -9.69
CA GLN A 457 10.62 8.74 -9.40
C GLN A 457 11.32 9.03 -8.07
N PRO A 458 11.73 8.00 -7.32
CA PRO A 458 11.62 6.58 -7.69
C PRO A 458 10.22 6.00 -7.52
N TYR A 459 9.94 4.90 -8.22
CA TYR A 459 8.73 4.10 -8.03
C TYR A 459 8.87 3.14 -6.85
N PHE A 460 7.80 3.02 -6.07
CA PHE A 460 7.66 2.05 -5.00
C PHE A 460 6.25 1.47 -4.98
N GLY A 461 6.12 0.17 -4.74
CA GLY A 461 4.83 -0.48 -4.63
C GLY A 461 4.85 -1.68 -3.69
N VAL A 462 3.70 -1.95 -3.08
CA VAL A 462 3.47 -3.16 -2.28
C VAL A 462 2.20 -3.83 -2.79
N GLY A 463 2.26 -5.13 -3.02
CA GLY A 463 1.11 -5.92 -3.47
C GLY A 463 0.87 -7.12 -2.58
N ALA A 464 -0.41 -7.44 -2.38
CA ALA A 464 -0.88 -8.62 -1.67
C ALA A 464 -1.42 -9.67 -2.65
N LEU A 465 -1.06 -10.93 -2.42
CA LEU A 465 -1.45 -12.05 -3.27
C LEU A 465 -2.97 -12.23 -3.23
N ILE A 466 -3.58 -12.20 -4.42
CA ILE A 466 -5.00 -12.57 -4.60
C ILE A 466 -5.09 -14.04 -4.97
N GLN A 467 -4.20 -14.51 -5.84
CA GLN A 467 -4.23 -15.86 -6.35
C GLN A 467 -2.81 -16.33 -6.74
N PRO A 468 -2.33 -17.48 -6.21
CA PRO A 468 -1.08 -18.10 -6.67
C PRO A 468 -1.21 -18.58 -8.12
N GLN A 469 -0.09 -18.59 -8.85
CA GLN A 469 -0.01 -19.09 -10.24
C GLN A 469 0.53 -20.52 -10.31
#